data_AF-A0A7J6U7J1-F1
#
_entry.id   AF-A0A7J6U7J1-F1
#
_cell.length_a   1.000
_cell.length_b   1.000
_cell.length_c   1.000
_cell.angle_alpha   90.00
_cell.angle_beta   90.00
_cell.angle_gamma   90.00
#
_symmetry.space_group_name_H-M   'P 1'
#
loop_
_entity.id
_entity.type
_entity.pdbx_description
1 polymer ?
#
loop_
_entity_poly.entity_id
_entity_poly.type
_entity_poly.pdbx_seq_one_letter_code
_entity_poly.pdbx_strand_id
1 'polypeptide(L)'
;MSFAGLHDDGPVRANGFRTYDGESDGKKFSVIIPQEISNDDRDPTGWMLWPAARCFADYLSLRPEIVRGKDVLELGSGTGFGGIASYMMGAKSVTLTDLPEGLKRLRESCRCNGLESVEE
;
A
#
# COMPACT_ATOMS: atom_id res chain seq x y z
N MET A 1 -1.13 18.14 -18.86
CA MET A 1 -0.29 17.84 -17.70
C MET A 1 -1.05 16.85 -16.85
N SER A 2 -0.67 15.57 -16.88
CA SER A 2 -1.26 14.56 -15.97
C SER A 2 -0.65 14.77 -14.59
N PHE A 3 -1.47 14.85 -13.55
CA PHE A 3 -0.97 14.85 -12.17
C PHE A 3 -0.41 13.45 -11.89
N ALA A 4 0.91 13.35 -11.74
CA ALA A 4 1.54 12.13 -11.27
C ALA A 4 1.37 12.07 -9.75
N GLY A 5 0.26 11.45 -9.33
CA GLY A 5 -0.09 11.23 -7.92
C GLY A 5 -1.12 10.13 -7.83
N LEU A 6 -1.15 9.42 -6.70
CA LEU A 6 -2.17 8.43 -6.39
C LEU A 6 -3.49 9.15 -6.15
N HIS A 7 -4.46 8.85 -7.00
CA HIS A 7 -5.84 9.26 -6.86
C HIS A 7 -6.63 8.20 -6.08
N ASP A 8 -7.55 8.67 -5.23
CA ASP A 8 -8.44 7.76 -4.49
C ASP A 8 -9.64 7.51 -5.41
N ASP A 9 -9.94 6.23 -5.65
CA ASP A 9 -11.06 5.82 -6.51
C ASP A 9 -12.44 6.07 -5.88
N GLY A 10 -12.49 6.64 -4.66
CA GLY A 10 -13.71 7.13 -4.04
C GLY A 10 -14.11 6.32 -2.81
N PRO A 11 -15.40 6.25 -2.47
CA PRO A 11 -15.84 5.61 -1.23
C PRO A 11 -15.45 4.12 -1.21
N VAL A 12 -15.25 3.59 0.00
CA VAL A 12 -15.00 2.16 0.22
C VAL A 12 -16.07 1.37 -0.54
N ARG A 13 -15.61 0.49 -1.44
CA ARG A 13 -16.53 -0.33 -2.26
C ARG A 13 -17.33 -1.23 -1.33
N ALA A 14 -18.52 -1.68 -1.76
CA ALA A 14 -19.41 -2.53 -0.96
C ALA A 14 -18.74 -3.81 -0.41
N ASN A 15 -17.59 -4.19 -0.97
CA ASN A 15 -16.78 -5.34 -0.56
C ASN A 15 -15.76 -5.02 0.56
N GLY A 16 -15.71 -3.81 1.12
CA GLY A 16 -14.79 -3.45 2.21
C GLY A 16 -13.35 -3.17 1.75
N PHE A 17 -13.16 -2.69 0.52
CA PHE A 17 -11.84 -2.33 -0.01
C PHE A 17 -11.83 -0.90 -0.53
N ARG A 18 -10.67 -0.26 -0.43
CA ARG A 18 -10.37 1.01 -1.09
C ARG A 18 -9.23 0.82 -2.08
N THR A 19 -9.36 1.44 -3.24
CA THR A 19 -8.37 1.39 -4.32
C THR A 19 -7.73 2.76 -4.48
N TYR A 20 -6.42 2.77 -4.66
CA TYR A 20 -5.64 3.96 -4.93
C TYR A 20 -4.91 3.77 -6.26
N ASP A 21 -5.30 4.53 -7.26
CA ASP A 21 -4.78 4.43 -8.61
C ASP A 21 -3.72 5.49 -8.87
N GLY A 22 -2.63 5.12 -9.53
CA GLY A 22 -1.55 6.04 -9.87
C GLY A 22 -0.90 5.71 -11.20
N GLU A 23 0.03 6.57 -11.60
CA GLU A 23 0.86 6.38 -12.79
C GLU A 23 2.32 6.68 -12.44
N SER A 24 3.24 5.85 -12.93
CA SER A 24 4.70 6.05 -12.82
C SER A 24 5.39 5.53 -14.08
N ASP A 25 6.34 6.30 -14.63
CA ASP A 25 7.04 5.99 -15.89
C ASP A 25 6.08 5.59 -17.05
N GLY A 26 4.90 6.25 -17.12
CA GLY A 26 3.88 5.98 -18.14
C GLY A 26 3.10 4.66 -17.93
N LYS A 27 3.29 3.98 -16.79
CA LYS A 27 2.58 2.76 -16.41
C LYS A 27 1.61 3.04 -15.28
N LYS A 28 0.37 2.59 -15.45
CA LYS A 28 -0.63 2.64 -14.39
C LYS A 28 -0.39 1.55 -13.35
N PHE A 29 -0.71 1.85 -12.10
CA PHE A 29 -0.69 0.90 -11.00
C PHE A 29 -1.84 1.20 -10.04
N SER A 30 -2.21 0.20 -9.25
CA SER A 30 -3.24 0.32 -8.22
C SER A 30 -2.71 -0.29 -6.92
N VAL A 31 -3.04 0.34 -5.79
CA VAL A 31 -2.83 -0.21 -4.46
C VAL A 31 -4.20 -0.39 -3.80
N ILE A 32 -4.53 -1.62 -3.42
CA ILE A 32 -5.82 -1.99 -2.85
C ILE A 32 -5.63 -2.29 -1.37
N ILE A 33 -6.34 -1.57 -0.50
CA ILE A 33 -6.27 -1.75 0.95
C ILE A 33 -7.64 -2.21 1.47
N PRO A 34 -7.71 -3.33 2.22
CA PRO A 34 -8.91 -3.69 2.96
C PRO A 34 -9.21 -2.62 4.01
N GLN A 35 -10.43 -2.11 4.01
CA GLN A 35 -10.93 -1.14 4.99
C GLN A 35 -12.26 -1.67 5.52
N GLU A 36 -12.29 -2.06 6.79
CA GLU A 36 -13.56 -2.36 7.45
C GLU A 36 -14.35 -1.06 7.64
N ILE A 37 -15.61 -1.06 7.23
CA ILE A 37 -16.56 0.00 7.59
C ILE A 37 -17.02 -0.30 9.01
N SER A 38 -16.20 0.09 9.98
CA SER A 38 -16.55 0.08 11.40
C SER A 38 -17.37 1.32 11.74
N ASN A 39 -18.56 1.14 12.35
CA ASN A 39 -19.29 2.23 13.01
C ASN A 39 -18.77 2.51 14.44
N ASP A 40 -17.71 1.82 14.87
CA ASP A 40 -17.01 2.06 16.14
C ASP A 40 -15.75 2.89 15.85
N ASP A 41 -15.64 4.07 16.47
CA ASP A 41 -14.53 5.04 16.33
C ASP A 41 -13.18 4.52 16.87
N ARG A 42 -13.11 3.23 17.25
CA ARG A 42 -11.95 2.57 17.84
C ARG A 42 -11.33 1.56 16.90
N ASP A 43 -11.11 1.95 15.64
CA ASP A 43 -10.19 1.19 14.78
C ASP A 43 -8.76 1.47 15.28
N PRO A 44 -8.00 0.45 15.74
CA PRO A 44 -6.64 0.70 16.23
C PRO A 44 -5.79 1.44 15.18
N THR A 45 -4.91 2.32 15.66
CA THR A 45 -4.10 3.24 14.83
C THR A 45 -3.30 2.57 13.71
N GLY A 46 -2.99 1.28 13.82
CA GLY A 46 -2.30 0.50 12.78
C GLY A 46 -3.12 0.22 11.52
N TRP A 47 -4.42 0.51 11.52
CA TRP A 47 -5.35 0.07 10.45
C TRP A 47 -5.89 1.18 9.57
N MET A 48 -5.69 2.44 9.99
CA MET A 48 -6.00 3.58 9.15
C MET A 48 -4.86 3.79 8.15
N LEU A 49 -5.20 4.07 6.88
CA LEU A 49 -4.19 4.59 5.97
C LEU A 49 -3.80 6.00 6.42
N TRP A 50 -2.57 6.13 6.89
CA TRP A 50 -2.02 7.42 7.30
C TRP A 50 -1.72 8.29 6.08
N PRO A 51 -2.02 9.60 6.10
CA PRO A 51 -1.67 10.52 5.02
C PRO A 51 -0.19 10.47 4.63
N ALA A 52 0.70 10.22 5.61
CA ALA A 52 2.13 10.08 5.37
C ALA A 52 2.47 8.91 4.41
N ALA A 53 1.79 7.77 4.54
CA ALA A 53 2.01 6.62 3.65
C ALA A 53 1.58 6.96 2.20
N ARG A 54 0.51 7.75 2.04
CA ARG A 54 0.09 8.25 0.73
C ARG A 54 1.10 9.23 0.13
N CYS A 55 1.54 10.22 0.91
CA CYS A 55 2.58 11.14 0.47
C CYS A 55 3.88 10.41 0.09
N PHE A 56 4.24 9.36 0.80
CA PHE A 56 5.39 8.51 0.46
C PHE A 56 5.22 7.79 -0.88
N ALA A 57 4.06 7.19 -1.14
CA ALA A 57 3.81 6.53 -2.41
C ALA A 57 3.75 7.51 -3.59
N ASP A 58 3.19 8.71 -3.39
CA ASP A 58 3.24 9.80 -4.39
C ASP A 58 4.69 10.23 -4.68
N TYR A 59 5.49 10.34 -3.64
CA TYR A 59 6.91 10.67 -3.75
C TYR A 59 7.68 9.59 -4.51
N LEU A 60 7.36 8.32 -4.31
CA LEU A 60 7.96 7.21 -5.06
C LEU A 60 7.45 7.11 -6.49
N SER A 61 6.17 7.39 -6.77
CA SER A 61 5.63 7.31 -8.13
C SER A 61 6.28 8.33 -9.08
N LEU A 62 6.70 9.47 -8.54
CA LEU A 62 7.49 10.47 -9.23
C LEU A 62 8.97 10.10 -9.38
N ARG A 63 9.48 9.14 -8.58
CA ARG A 63 10.90 8.73 -8.53
C ARG A 63 11.04 7.22 -8.29
N PRO A 64 10.55 6.38 -9.22
CA PRO A 64 10.60 4.94 -9.06
C PRO A 64 12.04 4.41 -8.95
N GLU A 65 13.04 5.14 -9.48
CA GLU A 65 14.47 4.80 -9.37
C GLU A 65 14.99 4.67 -7.93
N ILE A 66 14.30 5.25 -6.94
CA ILE A 66 14.67 5.13 -5.54
C ILE A 66 14.60 3.68 -5.08
N VAL A 67 13.61 2.92 -5.54
CA VAL A 67 13.35 1.53 -5.10
C VAL A 67 13.53 0.50 -6.22
N ARG A 68 13.51 0.90 -7.48
CA ARG A 68 13.57 0.01 -8.63
C ARG A 68 14.78 -0.93 -8.58
N GLY A 69 14.51 -2.23 -8.67
CA GLY A 69 15.51 -3.30 -8.64
C GLY A 69 16.15 -3.55 -7.28
N LYS A 70 15.67 -2.91 -6.20
CA LYS A 70 16.22 -3.05 -4.85
C LYS A 70 15.37 -3.94 -3.97
N ASP A 71 16.00 -4.54 -2.96
CA ASP A 71 15.32 -5.21 -1.86
C ASP A 71 14.95 -4.15 -0.80
N VAL A 72 13.67 -4.05 -0.45
CA VAL A 72 13.11 -2.99 0.42
C VAL A 72 12.57 -3.60 1.71
N LEU A 73 12.89 -3.00 2.85
CA LEU A 73 12.32 -3.34 4.16
C LEU A 73 11.46 -2.16 4.66
N GLU A 74 10.20 -2.42 4.99
CA GLU A 74 9.31 -1.45 5.64
C GLU A 74 9.11 -1.82 7.11
N LEU A 75 9.37 -0.86 8.00
CA LEU A 75 9.18 -1.00 9.45
C LEU A 75 7.88 -0.30 9.86
N GLY A 76 7.00 -1.03 10.57
CA GLY A 76 5.70 -0.49 10.96
C GLY A 76 4.80 -0.26 9.75
N SER A 77 4.62 -1.31 8.95
CA SER A 77 3.90 -1.26 7.67
C SER A 77 2.42 -0.90 7.81
N GLY A 78 1.80 -1.12 8.97
CA GLY A 78 0.38 -0.90 9.22
C GLY A 78 -0.48 -1.63 8.19
N THR A 79 -1.07 -0.86 7.27
CA THR A 79 -1.87 -1.41 6.16
C THR A 79 -1.04 -2.06 5.04
N GLY A 80 0.27 -1.85 5.01
CA GLY A 80 1.19 -2.32 3.97
C GLY A 80 1.26 -1.41 2.73
N PHE A 81 0.55 -0.28 2.74
CA PHE A 81 0.41 0.58 1.58
C PHE A 81 1.75 1.06 1.00
N GLY A 82 2.68 1.51 1.84
CA GLY A 82 3.96 2.05 1.41
C GLY A 82 4.86 1.00 0.76
N GLY A 83 4.99 -0.17 1.39
CA GLY A 83 5.75 -1.28 0.81
C GLY A 83 5.09 -1.88 -0.44
N ILE A 84 3.76 -2.02 -0.49
CA ILE A 84 3.05 -2.45 -1.70
C ILE A 84 3.29 -1.45 -2.84
N ALA A 85 3.18 -0.15 -2.57
CA ALA A 85 3.52 0.88 -3.56
C ALA A 85 4.97 0.75 -4.02
N SER A 86 5.92 0.49 -3.11
CA SER A 86 7.34 0.26 -3.45
C SER A 86 7.52 -0.92 -4.40
N TYR A 87 6.79 -2.02 -4.18
CA TYR A 87 6.76 -3.17 -5.09
C TYR A 87 6.21 -2.79 -6.46
N MET A 88 5.08 -2.06 -6.51
CA MET A 88 4.50 -1.58 -7.77
C MET A 88 5.45 -0.65 -8.54
N MET A 89 6.33 0.08 -7.83
CA MET A 89 7.37 0.94 -8.42
C MET A 89 8.62 0.16 -8.89
N GLY A 90 8.55 -1.17 -8.87
CA GLY A 90 9.57 -2.04 -9.43
C GLY A 90 10.67 -2.42 -8.45
N ALA A 91 10.44 -2.33 -7.13
CA ALA A 91 11.30 -2.99 -6.16
C ALA A 91 11.45 -4.48 -6.51
N LYS A 92 12.65 -5.02 -6.32
CA LYS A 92 12.94 -6.44 -6.59
C LYS A 92 12.24 -7.34 -5.56
N SER A 93 12.28 -6.93 -4.30
CA SER A 93 11.56 -7.59 -3.22
C SER A 93 11.15 -6.54 -2.17
N VAL A 94 10.08 -6.83 -1.43
CA VAL A 94 9.63 -6.00 -0.32
C VAL A 94 9.32 -6.91 0.88
N THR A 95 9.97 -6.64 2.01
CA THR A 95 9.67 -7.23 3.30
C THR A 95 8.87 -6.23 4.12
N LEU A 96 7.64 -6.59 4.47
CA LEU A 96 6.76 -5.78 5.32
C LEU A 96 6.84 -6.30 6.76
N THR A 97 6.96 -5.40 7.73
CA THR A 97 7.05 -5.76 9.14
C THR A 97 6.11 -4.93 9.99
N ASP A 98 5.50 -5.56 10.97
CA ASP A 98 4.65 -4.91 11.97
C ASP A 98 4.59 -5.77 13.24
N LEU A 99 3.84 -5.31 14.25
CA LEU A 99 3.55 -6.08 15.45
C LEU A 99 2.71 -7.33 15.09
N PRO A 100 2.77 -8.41 15.91
CA PRO A 100 2.07 -9.67 15.61
C PRO A 100 0.58 -9.54 15.29
N GLU A 101 -0.12 -8.62 15.96
CA GLU A 101 -1.52 -8.28 15.72
C GLU A 101 -1.76 -7.71 14.31
N GLY A 102 -0.76 -7.03 13.74
CA GLY A 102 -0.67 -6.46 12.40
C GLY A 102 -0.70 -7.47 11.25
N LEU A 103 -0.03 -8.60 11.46
CA LEU A 103 0.46 -9.44 10.38
C LEU A 103 -0.64 -10.15 9.59
N LYS A 104 -1.76 -10.50 10.22
CA LYS A 104 -2.87 -11.17 9.51
C LYS A 104 -3.47 -10.27 8.43
N ARG A 105 -3.72 -9.00 8.76
CA ARG A 105 -4.28 -8.01 7.84
C ARG A 105 -3.25 -7.54 6.82
N LEU A 106 -2.00 -7.39 7.22
CA LEU A 106 -0.92 -7.07 6.29
C LEU A 106 -0.80 -8.10 5.14
N ARG A 107 -0.95 -9.39 5.47
CA ARG A 107 -1.05 -10.46 4.45
C ARG A 107 -2.29 -10.34 3.58
N GLU A 108 -3.42 -9.91 4.14
CA GLU A 108 -4.64 -9.67 3.38
C GLU A 108 -4.46 -8.53 2.39
N SER A 109 -3.87 -7.40 2.81
CA SER A 109 -3.49 -6.31 1.90
C SER A 109 -2.61 -6.81 0.76
N CYS A 110 -1.59 -7.63 1.05
CA CYS A 110 -0.75 -8.23 0.00
C CYS A 110 -1.58 -9.05 -0.99
N ARG A 111 -2.47 -9.92 -0.49
CA ARG A 111 -3.34 -10.77 -1.32
C ARG A 111 -4.30 -9.95 -2.19
N CYS A 112 -4.86 -8.86 -1.67
CA CYS A 112 -5.70 -7.93 -2.44
C CYS A 112 -4.96 -7.32 -3.64
N ASN A 113 -3.63 -7.23 -3.57
CA ASN A 113 -2.77 -6.73 -4.63
C ASN A 113 -2.13 -7.85 -5.46
N GLY A 114 -2.59 -9.10 -5.30
CA GLY A 114 -2.04 -10.26 -6.01
C GLY A 114 -0.61 -10.62 -5.61
N LEU A 115 -0.17 -10.19 -4.42
CA LEU A 115 1.16 -10.46 -3.90
C LEU A 115 1.13 -11.67 -2.96
N GLU A 116 1.98 -12.64 -3.25
CA GLU A 116 2.18 -13.81 -2.38
C GLU A 116 3.20 -13.50 -1.29
N SER A 117 2.92 -13.95 -0.07
CA SER A 117 3.88 -13.89 1.04
C SER A 117 4.76 -15.13 0.95
N VAL A 118 6.07 -14.95 0.84
CA VAL A 118 7.04 -16.01 1.08
C VAL A 118 7.43 -15.88 2.55
N GLU A 119 6.92 -16.77 3.39
CA GLU A 119 7.38 -16.89 4.78
C GLU A 119 8.59 -17.84 4.79
N GLU A 120 9.73 -17.37 5.31
CA GLU A 120 10.83 -18.24 5.76
C GLU A 120 10.71 -18.49 7.27
#